data_AF-B8CI48-F1
#
_entry.id   AF-B8CI48-F1
#
_cell.length_a   1.000
_cell.length_b   1.000
_cell.length_c   1.000
_cell.angle_alpha   90.00
_cell.angle_beta   90.00
_cell.angle_gamma   90.00
#
_symmetry.space_group_name_H-M   'P 1'
#
loop_
_entity.id
_entity.type
_entity.pdbx_description
1 polymer ?
#
loop_
_entity_poly.entity_id
_entity_poly.type
_entity_poly.pdbx_seq_one_letter_code
_entity_poly.pdbx_strand_id
1 'polypeptide(L)'
;MLSQQKADNELLTLLGKIFALIILLLVLSYLAFGYFVSIQQVGQQNIQVVHNRLLNTLGVIRSQWLIRGKPSSLKLDWRSEPEGEVEATGFVAMTEGGWPIPNEASVAGCRELIDELLGAGYSQQIVTRFNSSSGVCRYIGESGGSISYQTGSGRVIFLTR
;
A
#
# COMPACT_ATOMS: atom_id res chain seq x y z
N MET A 1 26.41 -39.91 -52.64
CA MET A 1 27.29 -39.50 -51.53
C MET A 1 27.12 -38.02 -51.14
N LEU A 2 26.87 -37.09 -52.06
CA LEU A 2 26.63 -35.65 -51.75
C LEU A 2 25.32 -35.35 -50.97
N SER A 3 24.28 -36.16 -51.09
CA SER A 3 23.01 -35.92 -50.37
C SER A 3 23.08 -36.26 -48.88
N GLN A 4 23.90 -37.24 -48.48
CA GLN A 4 24.11 -37.62 -47.08
C GLN A 4 24.85 -36.53 -46.31
N GLN A 5 25.91 -35.95 -46.88
CA GLN A 5 26.63 -34.83 -46.25
C GLN A 5 25.76 -33.58 -46.08
N LYS A 6 24.82 -33.33 -47.00
CA LYS A 6 23.88 -32.21 -46.89
C LYS A 6 22.84 -32.45 -45.78
N ALA A 7 22.32 -33.67 -45.68
CA ALA A 7 21.39 -34.06 -44.63
C ALA A 7 22.06 -34.01 -43.23
N ASP A 8 23.30 -34.47 -43.09
CA ASP A 8 24.04 -34.42 -41.82
C ASP A 8 24.35 -32.99 -41.37
N ASN A 9 24.69 -32.10 -42.30
CA ASN A 9 24.97 -30.70 -41.97
C ASN A 9 23.69 -29.91 -41.62
N GLU A 10 22.56 -30.23 -42.26
CA GLU A 10 21.23 -29.72 -41.87
C GLU A 10 20.81 -30.25 -40.50
N LEU A 11 21.10 -31.52 -40.19
CA LEU A 11 20.81 -32.11 -38.88
C LEU A 11 21.63 -31.44 -37.78
N LEU A 12 22.93 -31.22 -38.00
CA LEU A 12 23.83 -30.57 -37.04
C LEU A 12 23.46 -29.10 -36.79
N THR A 13 23.04 -28.36 -37.83
CA THR A 13 22.58 -26.97 -37.67
C THR A 13 21.23 -26.87 -36.98
N LEU A 14 20.31 -27.82 -37.19
CA LEU A 14 19.05 -27.90 -36.42
C LEU A 14 19.31 -28.21 -34.96
N LEU A 15 20.22 -29.13 -34.66
CA LEU A 15 20.58 -29.51 -33.30
C LEU A 15 21.21 -28.35 -32.53
N GLY A 16 22.11 -27.58 -33.18
CA GLY A 16 22.69 -26.36 -32.60
C GLY A 16 21.66 -25.28 -32.28
N LYS A 17 20.65 -25.09 -33.15
CA LYS A 17 19.54 -24.16 -32.89
C LYS A 17 18.69 -24.58 -31.70
N ILE A 18 18.39 -25.88 -31.57
CA ILE A 18 17.64 -26.42 -30.43
C ILE A 18 18.39 -26.18 -29.12
N PHE A 19 19.71 -26.44 -29.08
CA PHE A 19 20.53 -26.17 -27.90
C PHE A 19 20.55 -24.69 -27.54
N ALA A 20 20.71 -23.79 -28.51
CA ALA A 20 20.67 -22.34 -28.27
C ALA A 20 19.32 -21.90 -27.68
N LEU A 21 18.22 -22.47 -28.16
CA LEU A 21 16.86 -22.17 -27.69
C LEU A 21 16.65 -22.67 -26.25
N ILE A 22 17.15 -23.86 -25.92
CA ILE A 22 17.10 -24.41 -24.56
C ILE A 22 17.92 -23.55 -23.59
N ILE A 23 19.13 -23.14 -23.99
CA ILE A 23 19.98 -22.27 -23.16
C ILE A 23 19.30 -20.92 -22.94
N LEU A 24 18.72 -20.32 -23.99
CA LEU A 24 17.96 -19.07 -23.88
C LEU A 24 16.79 -19.21 -22.89
N LEU A 25 16.03 -20.29 -22.98
CA LEU A 25 14.91 -20.56 -22.06
C LEU A 25 15.37 -20.75 -20.62
N LEU A 26 16.50 -21.42 -20.39
CA LEU A 26 17.09 -21.56 -19.06
C LEU A 26 17.49 -20.20 -18.48
N VAL A 27 18.11 -19.33 -19.28
CA VAL A 27 18.48 -17.97 -18.85
C VAL A 27 17.23 -17.16 -18.53
N LEU A 28 16.21 -17.19 -19.39
CA LEU A 28 14.96 -16.47 -19.14
C LEU A 28 14.24 -16.99 -17.89
N SER A 29 14.22 -18.29 -17.66
CA SER A 29 13.64 -18.91 -16.46
C SER A 29 14.38 -18.45 -15.20
N TYR A 30 15.71 -18.50 -15.21
CA TYR A 30 16.53 -18.04 -14.09
C TYR A 30 16.28 -16.57 -13.76
N LEU A 31 16.23 -15.71 -14.78
CA LEU A 31 15.90 -14.30 -14.62
C LEU A 31 14.48 -14.11 -14.08
N ALA A 32 13.49 -14.82 -14.62
CA ALA A 32 12.12 -14.75 -14.15
C ALA A 32 12.02 -15.07 -12.66
N PHE A 33 12.61 -16.18 -12.19
CA PHE A 33 12.59 -16.53 -10.76
C PHE A 33 13.26 -15.45 -9.88
N GLY A 34 14.41 -14.89 -10.30
CA GLY A 34 15.07 -13.82 -9.56
C GLY A 34 14.23 -12.53 -9.47
N TYR A 35 13.60 -12.12 -10.57
CA TYR A 35 12.75 -10.93 -10.60
C TYR A 35 11.42 -11.13 -9.85
N PHE A 36 10.75 -12.27 -9.99
CA PHE A 36 9.48 -12.53 -9.30
C PHE A 36 9.63 -12.56 -7.77
N VAL A 37 10.74 -13.10 -7.24
CA VAL A 37 11.02 -13.06 -5.79
C VAL A 37 11.25 -11.64 -5.29
N SER A 38 11.92 -10.78 -6.08
CA SER A 38 12.13 -9.37 -5.72
C SER A 38 10.85 -8.52 -5.83
N ILE A 39 9.92 -8.86 -6.72
CA ILE A 39 8.68 -8.11 -6.93
C ILE A 39 7.66 -8.37 -5.81
N GLN A 40 7.67 -9.53 -5.15
CA GLN A 40 6.80 -9.78 -3.99
C GLN A 40 7.04 -8.80 -2.83
N GLN A 41 8.24 -8.23 -2.74
CA GLN A 41 8.58 -7.19 -1.75
C GLN A 41 8.00 -5.81 -2.07
N VAL A 42 7.55 -5.57 -3.31
CA VAL A 42 6.91 -4.31 -3.73
C VAL A 42 5.42 -4.31 -3.40
N GLY A 43 4.83 -5.48 -3.14
CA GLY A 43 3.42 -5.65 -2.74
C GLY A 43 3.16 -5.53 -1.25
N GLN A 44 4.16 -5.72 -0.38
CA GLN A 44 4.04 -5.41 1.04
C GLN A 44 4.19 -3.91 1.21
N GLN A 45 3.10 -3.21 1.53
CA GLN A 45 3.17 -1.79 1.91
C GLN A 45 4.13 -1.65 3.09
N ASN A 46 5.37 -1.22 2.80
CA ASN A 46 6.34 -0.92 3.83
C ASN A 46 5.69 0.08 4.78
N ILE A 47 5.60 -0.29 6.05
CA ILE A 47 4.96 0.53 7.08
C ILE A 47 5.58 1.94 7.18
N GLN A 48 6.83 2.13 6.74
CA GLN A 48 7.46 3.44 6.58
C GLN A 48 6.79 4.31 5.50
N VAL A 49 6.40 3.70 4.37
CA VAL A 49 5.68 4.39 3.30
C VAL A 49 4.31 4.83 3.80
N VAL A 50 3.59 3.95 4.50
CA VAL A 50 2.31 4.26 5.15
C VAL A 50 2.48 5.42 6.14
N HIS A 51 3.53 5.38 6.96
CA HIS A 51 3.86 6.43 7.92
C HIS A 51 4.04 7.80 7.25
N ASN A 52 4.89 7.87 6.21
CA ASN A 52 5.15 9.11 5.49
C ASN A 52 3.89 9.62 4.78
N ARG A 53 3.10 8.73 4.17
CA ARG A 53 1.83 9.10 3.53
C ARG A 53 0.84 9.66 4.55
N LEU A 54 0.73 9.05 5.72
CA LEU A 54 -0.13 9.53 6.80
C LEU A 54 0.29 10.91 7.30
N LEU A 55 1.58 11.15 7.53
CA LEU A 55 2.06 12.47 7.93
C LEU A 55 1.72 13.55 6.90
N ASN A 56 1.93 13.25 5.61
CA ASN A 56 1.62 14.17 4.53
C ASN A 56 0.12 14.46 4.45
N THR A 57 -0.72 13.42 4.47
CA THR A 57 -2.18 13.59 4.43
C THR A 57 -2.69 14.39 5.63
N LEU A 58 -2.21 14.10 6.85
CA LEU A 58 -2.58 14.86 8.04
C LEU A 58 -2.16 16.33 7.94
N GLY A 59 -0.99 16.61 7.36
CA GLY A 59 -0.54 17.97 7.07
C GLY A 59 -1.49 18.72 6.13
N VAL A 60 -1.90 18.07 5.03
CA VAL A 60 -2.86 18.62 4.06
C VAL A 60 -4.21 18.87 4.72
N ILE A 61 -4.75 17.89 5.45
CA ILE A 61 -6.04 17.99 6.14
C ILE A 61 -6.04 19.13 7.14
N ARG A 62 -4.98 19.24 7.96
CA ARG A 62 -4.87 20.32 8.95
C ARG A 62 -4.80 21.69 8.27
N SER A 63 -4.09 21.80 7.16
CA SER A 63 -4.05 23.04 6.35
C SER A 63 -5.44 23.41 5.82
N GLN A 64 -6.15 22.47 5.22
CA GLN A 64 -7.52 22.68 4.73
C GLN A 64 -8.48 23.06 5.86
N TRP A 65 -8.37 22.41 7.02
CA TRP A 65 -9.17 22.73 8.19
C TRP A 65 -8.93 24.15 8.69
N LEU A 66 -7.67 24.62 8.71
CA LEU A 66 -7.34 26.00 9.05
C LEU A 66 -7.91 27.00 8.03
N ILE A 67 -7.78 26.71 6.74
CA ILE A 67 -8.26 27.58 5.65
C ILE A 67 -9.80 27.67 5.65
N ARG A 68 -10.50 26.58 5.96
CA ARG A 68 -11.97 26.51 5.98
C ARG A 68 -12.61 26.98 7.29
N GLY A 69 -11.85 27.62 8.18
CA GLY A 69 -12.39 28.21 9.41
C GLY A 69 -12.68 27.20 10.53
N LYS A 70 -11.93 26.09 10.56
CA LYS A 70 -11.95 25.09 11.64
C LYS A 70 -13.28 24.36 11.81
N PRO A 71 -13.85 23.76 10.75
CA PRO A 71 -15.11 23.03 10.85
C PRO A 71 -14.98 21.77 11.71
N SER A 72 -16.09 21.30 12.27
CA SER A 72 -16.18 20.03 13.02
C SER A 72 -16.09 18.79 12.12
N SER A 73 -16.34 18.94 10.83
CA SER A 73 -16.14 17.91 9.80
C SER A 73 -15.50 18.51 8.55
N LEU A 74 -14.67 17.72 7.87
CA LEU A 74 -13.95 18.16 6.68
C LEU A 74 -14.17 17.17 5.52
N LYS A 75 -14.63 17.68 4.37
CA LYS A 75 -14.65 16.91 3.11
C LYS A 75 -13.22 16.75 2.59
N LEU A 76 -12.79 15.50 2.42
CA LEU A 76 -11.52 15.11 1.81
C LEU A 76 -11.66 15.15 0.28
N ASP A 77 -11.10 16.19 -0.33
CA ASP A 77 -11.29 16.47 -1.76
C ASP A 77 -10.67 15.41 -2.70
N TRP A 78 -9.77 14.55 -2.20
CA TRP A 78 -9.09 13.52 -2.99
C TRP A 78 -9.82 12.17 -3.04
N ARG A 79 -10.89 12.00 -2.25
CA ARG A 79 -11.78 10.85 -2.38
C ARG A 79 -12.74 11.12 -3.54
N SER A 80 -12.34 10.69 -4.74
CA SER A 80 -13.23 10.65 -5.90
C SER A 80 -14.44 9.82 -5.53
N GLU A 81 -15.64 10.39 -5.62
CA GLU A 81 -16.88 9.61 -5.53
C GLU A 81 -16.82 8.54 -6.63
N PRO A 82 -16.85 7.23 -6.31
CA PRO A 82 -17.04 6.23 -7.33
C PRO A 82 -18.41 6.50 -7.98
N GLU A 83 -18.44 6.66 -9.30
CA GLU A 83 -19.69 6.73 -10.05
C GLU A 83 -20.48 5.44 -9.77
N GLY A 84 -21.58 5.59 -9.01
CA GLY A 84 -22.49 4.49 -8.72
C GLY A 84 -22.28 3.86 -7.34
N GLU A 85 -23.21 4.20 -6.46
CA GLU A 85 -23.59 3.48 -5.24
C GLU A 85 -22.66 3.54 -4.01
N VAL A 86 -23.32 3.88 -2.90
CA VAL A 86 -22.88 4.03 -1.51
C VAL A 86 -22.23 5.39 -1.18
N GLU A 87 -23.02 6.20 -0.48
CA GLU A 87 -22.65 7.41 0.27
C GLU A 87 -21.58 7.11 1.35
N ALA A 88 -20.38 6.64 0.98
CA ALA A 88 -19.22 6.77 1.85
C ALA A 88 -18.77 8.24 1.75
N THR A 89 -19.57 9.12 2.38
CA THR A 89 -19.37 10.55 2.38
C THR A 89 -17.92 10.80 2.76
N GLY A 90 -17.14 11.44 1.88
CA GLY A 90 -15.72 11.71 2.09
C GLY A 90 -15.46 12.74 3.20
N PHE A 91 -16.31 12.78 4.23
CA PHE A 91 -16.23 13.67 5.35
C PHE A 91 -15.60 12.95 6.53
N VAL A 92 -14.63 13.60 7.15
CA VAL A 92 -14.01 13.10 8.37
C VAL A 92 -14.28 14.06 9.51
N ALA A 93 -14.66 13.52 10.66
CA ALA A 93 -14.84 14.30 11.88
C ALA A 93 -13.48 14.82 12.38
N MET A 94 -13.49 16.02 12.96
CA MET A 94 -12.28 16.73 13.37
C MET A 94 -12.33 17.05 14.86
N THR A 95 -11.21 16.87 15.57
CA THR A 95 -11.04 17.43 16.93
C THR A 95 -11.04 18.96 16.88
N GLU A 96 -11.23 19.60 18.04
CA GLU A 96 -10.94 21.03 18.22
C GLU A 96 -9.49 21.41 17.84
N GLY A 97 -8.54 20.47 17.95
CA GLY A 97 -7.15 20.64 17.54
C GLY A 97 -6.88 20.56 16.03
N GLY A 98 -7.91 20.25 15.23
CA GLY A 98 -7.81 20.14 13.77
C GLY A 98 -7.27 18.81 13.25
N TRP A 99 -7.52 17.73 13.98
CA TRP A 99 -7.09 16.38 13.65
C TRP A 99 -8.26 15.44 13.36
N PRO A 100 -8.14 14.56 12.34
CA PRO A 100 -9.10 13.50 12.06
C PRO A 100 -9.35 12.59 13.24
N ILE A 101 -10.62 12.30 13.53
CA ILE A 101 -11.03 11.31 14.53
C ILE A 101 -11.86 10.20 13.89
N PRO A 102 -11.78 8.97 14.43
CA PRO A 102 -12.66 7.90 13.99
C PRO A 102 -14.10 8.18 14.43
N ASN A 103 -15.07 7.76 13.63
CA ASN A 103 -16.49 7.89 13.93
C ASN A 103 -16.89 7.12 15.19
N GLU A 104 -16.22 6.00 15.44
CA GLU A 104 -16.37 5.17 16.63
C GLU A 104 -15.03 5.01 17.36
N ALA A 105 -15.05 5.09 18.69
CA ALA A 105 -13.92 4.76 19.55
C ALA A 105 -13.72 3.24 19.65
N SER A 106 -13.47 2.59 18.51
CA SER A 106 -13.32 1.15 18.38
C SER A 106 -12.19 0.79 17.41
N VAL A 107 -11.85 -0.50 17.37
CA VAL A 107 -10.91 -1.01 16.36
C VAL A 107 -11.49 -0.85 14.95
N ALA A 108 -12.81 -0.94 14.79
CA ALA A 108 -13.48 -0.73 13.52
C ALA A 108 -13.37 0.74 13.09
N GLY A 109 -13.64 1.70 13.99
CA GLY A 109 -13.51 3.12 13.66
C GLY A 109 -12.09 3.53 13.29
N CYS A 110 -11.05 3.02 13.96
CA CYS A 110 -9.66 3.25 13.55
C CYS A 110 -9.33 2.65 12.17
N ARG A 111 -9.99 1.55 11.82
CA ARG A 111 -9.83 0.88 10.52
C ARG A 111 -10.46 1.70 9.40
N GLU A 112 -11.68 2.17 9.61
CA GLU A 112 -12.37 3.07 8.69
C GLU A 112 -11.58 4.35 8.49
N LEU A 113 -11.10 4.96 9.59
CA LEU A 113 -10.32 6.19 9.53
C LEU A 113 -9.07 6.05 8.66
N ILE A 114 -8.31 4.96 8.77
CA ILE A 114 -7.09 4.84 7.94
C ILE A 114 -7.41 4.65 6.45
N ASP A 115 -8.50 3.97 6.14
CA ASP A 115 -8.97 3.85 4.75
C ASP A 115 -9.51 5.19 4.23
N GLU A 116 -10.18 5.96 5.08
CA GLU A 116 -10.62 7.32 4.77
C GLU A 116 -9.45 8.28 4.50
N LEU A 117 -8.35 8.14 5.23
CA LEU A 117 -7.18 9.01 5.12
C LEU A 117 -6.20 8.60 4.01
N LEU A 118 -6.05 7.30 3.73
CA LEU A 118 -5.01 6.82 2.81
C LEU A 118 -5.57 6.23 1.51
N GLY A 119 -6.84 5.84 1.51
CA GLY A 119 -7.54 5.17 0.41
C GLY A 119 -8.04 3.78 0.83
N ALA A 120 -9.00 3.23 0.09
CA ALA A 120 -9.53 1.91 0.38
C ALA A 120 -8.44 0.82 0.30
N GLY A 121 -8.50 -0.15 1.22
CA GLY A 121 -7.66 -1.35 1.21
C GLY A 121 -6.38 -1.29 2.04
N TYR A 122 -6.04 -0.14 2.64
CA TYR A 122 -4.92 -0.04 3.59
C TYR A 122 -5.17 -0.86 4.85
N SER A 123 -6.42 -0.89 5.32
CA SER A 123 -6.84 -1.69 6.46
C SER A 123 -6.68 -3.20 6.30
N GLN A 124 -6.67 -3.71 5.07
CA GLN A 124 -6.60 -5.15 4.80
C GLN A 124 -5.17 -5.70 4.97
N GLN A 125 -4.17 -4.84 4.83
CA GLN A 125 -2.75 -5.20 4.86
C GLN A 125 -2.10 -4.88 6.21
N ILE A 126 -2.85 -4.31 7.16
CA ILE A 126 -2.34 -3.78 8.41
C ILE A 126 -3.23 -4.23 9.57
N VAL A 127 -2.62 -4.72 10.64
CA VAL A 127 -3.34 -5.09 11.86
C VAL A 127 -3.62 -3.83 12.68
N THR A 128 -4.89 -3.46 12.80
CA THR A 128 -5.35 -2.32 13.61
C THR A 128 -5.62 -2.74 15.05
N ARG A 129 -5.16 -1.93 16.01
CA ARG A 129 -5.49 -1.99 17.42
C ARG A 129 -5.94 -0.61 17.88
N PHE A 130 -6.84 -0.57 18.85
CA PHE A 130 -7.30 0.67 19.45
C PHE A 130 -7.11 0.60 20.97
N ASN A 131 -6.57 1.67 21.54
CA ASN A 131 -6.55 1.87 22.98
C ASN A 131 -7.59 2.94 23.34
N SER A 132 -8.69 2.49 23.95
CA SER A 132 -9.81 3.35 24.37
C SER A 132 -9.44 4.30 25.50
N SER A 133 -8.52 3.93 26.39
CA SER A 133 -8.09 4.80 27.50
C SER A 133 -7.30 6.02 27.03
N SER A 134 -6.57 5.89 25.91
CA SER A 134 -5.69 6.94 25.39
C SER A 134 -6.15 7.53 24.05
N GLY A 135 -7.21 6.98 23.44
CA GLY A 135 -7.66 7.39 22.10
C GLY A 135 -6.62 7.15 21.01
N VAL A 136 -5.84 6.06 21.10
CA VAL A 136 -4.73 5.81 20.17
C VAL A 136 -5.08 4.68 19.20
N CYS A 137 -5.02 4.98 17.90
CA CYS A 137 -5.08 3.99 16.84
C CYS A 137 -3.67 3.50 16.53
N ARG A 138 -3.42 2.21 16.68
CA ARG A 138 -2.14 1.57 16.36
C ARG A 138 -2.30 0.65 15.16
N TYR A 139 -1.45 0.84 14.16
CA TYR A 139 -1.44 0.13 12.89
C TYR A 139 -0.13 -0.65 12.78
N ILE A 140 -0.18 -1.97 12.65
CA ILE A 140 0.99 -2.87 12.68
C ILE A 140 1.12 -3.57 11.32
N GLY A 141 2.21 -3.29 10.61
CA GLY A 141 2.49 -3.92 9.31
C GLY A 141 2.99 -5.36 9.48
N GLU A 142 3.01 -6.12 8.38
CA GLU A 142 3.43 -7.53 8.37
C GLU A 142 4.88 -7.74 8.83
N SER A 143 5.76 -6.77 8.56
CA SER A 143 7.16 -6.77 9.02
C SER A 143 7.34 -6.54 10.53
N GLY A 144 6.25 -6.27 11.26
CA GLY A 144 6.25 -6.03 12.70
C GLY A 144 6.53 -4.59 13.13
N GLY A 145 6.84 -3.69 12.19
CA GLY A 145 6.86 -2.25 12.48
C GLY A 145 5.44 -1.71 12.70
N SER A 146 5.32 -0.63 13.47
CA SER A 146 4.01 -0.06 13.84
C SER A 146 3.97 1.45 13.78
N ILE A 147 2.78 1.97 13.48
CA ILE A 147 2.43 3.38 13.52
C ILE A 147 1.40 3.54 14.63
N SER A 148 1.60 4.52 15.51
CA SER A 148 0.62 4.89 16.53
C SER A 148 0.16 6.33 16.27
N TYR A 149 -1.11 6.49 15.95
CA TYR A 149 -1.76 7.78 15.73
C TYR A 149 -2.57 8.17 16.96
N GLN A 150 -2.25 9.34 17.54
CA GLN A 150 -2.97 9.91 18.67
C GLN A 150 -4.04 10.87 18.14
N THR A 151 -5.31 10.49 18.22
CA THR A 151 -6.42 11.26 17.62
C THR A 151 -6.56 12.66 18.21
N GLY A 152 -6.28 12.82 19.51
CA GLY A 152 -6.40 14.11 20.20
C GLY A 152 -5.31 15.15 19.85
N SER A 153 -4.11 14.70 19.48
CA SER A 153 -2.95 15.59 19.26
C SER A 153 -2.44 15.59 17.82
N GLY A 154 -2.94 14.68 16.98
CA GLY A 154 -2.44 14.45 15.63
C GLY A 154 -1.06 13.81 15.57
N ARG A 155 -0.48 13.45 16.72
CA ARG A 155 0.88 12.91 16.77
C ARG A 155 0.90 11.52 16.15
N VAL A 156 1.82 11.33 15.20
CA VAL A 156 2.11 10.03 14.60
C VAL A 156 3.47 9.55 15.12
N ILE A 157 3.50 8.38 15.71
CA ILE A 157 4.73 7.74 16.23
C ILE A 157 5.00 6.50 15.39
N PHE A 158 6.20 6.43 14.83
CA PHE A 158 6.68 5.25 14.12
C PHE A 158 7.63 4.45 15.01
N LEU A 159 7.42 3.13 15.08
CA LEU A 159 8.28 2.20 15.80
C LEU A 159 8.70 1.08 14.85
N THR A 160 10.00 0.92 14.66
CA THR A 160 10.57 -0.27 14.03
C THR A 160 10.83 -1.34 15.08
N ARG A 161 10.77 -2.60 14.67
CA ARG A 161 11.29 -3.70 15.47
C ARG A 161 12.81 -3.79 15.34
#